data_AF-A0A950WL11-F1
#
_entry.id   AF-A0A950WL11-F1
#
_cell.length_a   1.000
_cell.length_b   1.000
_cell.length_c   1.000
_cell.angle_alpha   90.00
_cell.angle_beta   90.00
_cell.angle_gamma   90.00
#
_symmetry.space_group_name_H-M   'P 1'
#
loop_
_entity.id
_entity.type
_entity.pdbx_description
1 polymer ?
#
loop_
_entity_poly.entity_id
_entity_poly.type
_entity_poly.pdbx_seq_one_letter_code
_entity_poly.pdbx_strand_id
1 'polypeptide(L)'
;IRPRIDRILFAATKADHLHHANHDRLEAILRRMVDRAAARATLTGATIDVIALAAVRATREAQVRRGMELLPSIIGVPAAGERAGGSAFDGVAEAALFPGDLPTDADALFRQDTANFRGLTAGTPEDADFRFLRLRPPSLEVGDDGAPALPHIRLDRALQFLIGDRLG
;
A
#
# COMPACT_ATOMS: atom_id res chain seq x y z
N ILE A 1 -11.06 31.26 18.27
CA ILE A 1 -11.23 30.55 16.98
C ILE A 1 -11.49 29.08 17.31
N ARG A 2 -12.62 28.50 16.88
CA ARG A 2 -12.84 27.05 17.05
C ARG A 2 -12.08 26.33 15.94
N PRO A 3 -11.23 25.33 16.22
CA PRO A 3 -10.56 24.57 15.17
C PRO A 3 -11.62 23.87 14.30
N ARG A 4 -11.57 24.13 12.97
CA ARG A 4 -12.44 23.50 11.98
C ARG A 4 -11.56 22.78 10.97
N ILE A 5 -11.74 21.47 10.88
CA ILE A 5 -11.08 20.64 9.88
C ILE A 5 -11.82 20.84 8.55
N ASP A 6 -11.12 21.36 7.55
CA ASP A 6 -11.62 21.63 6.20
C ASP A 6 -11.29 20.51 5.20
N ARG A 7 -10.25 19.72 5.47
CA ARG A 7 -9.84 18.56 4.65
C ARG A 7 -9.48 17.36 5.49
N ILE A 8 -9.85 16.18 5.00
CA ILE A 8 -9.47 14.89 5.59
C ILE A 8 -9.03 13.97 4.46
N LEU A 9 -7.84 13.40 4.59
CA LEU A 9 -7.29 12.43 3.65
C LEU A 9 -7.18 11.07 4.34
N PHE A 10 -7.86 10.06 3.81
CA PHE A 10 -7.66 8.68 4.25
C PHE A 10 -6.57 8.04 3.39
N ALA A 11 -5.49 7.59 4.02
CA ALA A 11 -4.34 7.04 3.31
C ALA A 11 -4.16 5.54 3.58
N ALA A 12 -4.17 4.74 2.51
CA ALA A 12 -3.70 3.36 2.54
C ALA A 12 -2.17 3.39 2.42
N THR A 13 -1.49 3.20 3.55
CA THR A 13 -0.03 3.32 3.62
C THR A 13 0.69 2.04 3.16
N LYS A 14 1.99 2.16 2.85
CA LYS A 14 2.84 1.08 2.34
C LYS A 14 2.34 0.50 1.01
N ALA A 15 1.79 1.36 0.14
CA ALA A 15 1.33 0.96 -1.19
C ALA A 15 2.46 0.38 -2.06
N ASP A 16 3.72 0.62 -1.72
CA ASP A 16 4.91 0.02 -2.33
C ASP A 16 5.01 -1.50 -2.10
N HIS A 17 4.26 -2.05 -1.15
CA HIS A 17 4.10 -3.50 -0.99
C HIS A 17 3.20 -4.15 -2.07
N LEU A 18 2.70 -3.35 -3.01
CA LEU A 18 1.89 -3.79 -4.15
C LEU A 18 2.46 -3.19 -5.44
N HIS A 19 2.33 -3.94 -6.53
CA HIS A 19 2.54 -3.41 -7.88
C HIS A 19 1.50 -2.31 -8.17
N HIS A 20 1.86 -1.27 -8.95
CA HIS A 20 0.99 -0.10 -9.18
C HIS A 20 -0.40 -0.45 -9.72
N ALA A 21 -0.51 -1.54 -10.48
CA ALA A 21 -1.78 -2.07 -11.00
C ALA A 21 -2.83 -2.36 -9.91
N ASN A 22 -2.41 -2.48 -8.64
CA ASN A 22 -3.27 -2.72 -7.49
C ASN A 22 -3.51 -1.47 -6.63
N HIS A 23 -2.88 -0.31 -6.92
CA HIS A 23 -3.04 0.89 -6.08
C HIS A 23 -4.46 1.45 -6.10
N ASP A 24 -5.09 1.49 -7.28
CA ASP A 24 -6.46 2.00 -7.39
C ASP A 24 -7.48 1.04 -6.75
N ARG A 25 -7.18 -0.27 -6.77
CA ARG A 25 -7.97 -1.29 -6.07
C ARG A 25 -7.82 -1.12 -4.55
N LEU A 26 -6.61 -0.85 -4.06
CA LEU A 26 -6.37 -0.54 -2.65
C LEU A 26 -7.12 0.73 -2.21
N GLU A 27 -7.12 1.78 -3.03
CA GLU A 27 -7.92 2.98 -2.80
C GLU A 27 -9.42 2.67 -2.72
N ALA A 28 -9.95 1.85 -3.64
CA ALA A 28 -11.35 1.45 -3.64
C ALA A 28 -11.73 0.66 -2.38
N ILE A 29 -10.88 -0.27 -1.95
CA ILE A 29 -11.08 -1.04 -0.71
C ILE A 29 -11.10 -0.10 0.50
N LEU A 30 -10.10 0.78 0.65
CA LEU A 30 -10.07 1.71 1.78
C LEU A 30 -11.29 2.65 1.75
N ARG A 31 -11.65 3.18 0.58
CA ARG A 31 -12.83 4.03 0.41
C ARG A 31 -14.09 3.32 0.88
N ARG A 32 -14.24 2.04 0.53
CA ARG A 32 -15.35 1.20 0.97
C ARG A 32 -15.35 0.96 2.49
N MET A 33 -14.19 0.82 3.12
CA MET A 33 -14.06 0.67 4.58
C MET A 33 -14.47 1.95 5.33
N VAL A 34 -14.09 3.11 4.81
CA VAL A 34 -14.28 4.41 5.49
C VAL A 34 -15.55 5.14 5.06
N ASP A 35 -16.33 4.59 4.12
CA ASP A 35 -17.47 5.25 3.48
C ASP A 35 -18.43 5.92 4.48
N ARG A 36 -18.82 5.20 5.54
CA ARG A 36 -19.69 5.75 6.60
C ARG A 36 -19.05 6.92 7.36
N ALA A 37 -17.75 6.84 7.63
CA ALA A 37 -17.02 7.91 8.32
C ALA A 37 -16.84 9.13 7.40
N ALA A 38 -16.52 8.90 6.12
CA ALA A 38 -16.40 9.93 5.10
C ALA A 38 -17.73 10.68 4.88
N ALA A 39 -18.85 9.96 4.82
CA ALA A 39 -20.18 10.56 4.69
C ALA A 39 -20.48 11.52 5.86
N ARG A 40 -20.17 11.12 7.10
CA ARG A 40 -20.36 11.96 8.29
C ARG A 40 -19.48 13.22 8.27
N ALA A 41 -18.23 13.10 7.85
CA ALA A 41 -17.31 14.23 7.78
C ALA A 41 -17.71 15.23 6.67
N THR A 42 -18.20 14.74 5.55
CA THR A 42 -18.71 15.59 4.45
C THR A 42 -19.89 16.45 4.90
N LEU A 43 -20.79 15.93 5.74
CA LEU A 43 -21.89 16.70 6.35
C LEU A 43 -21.40 17.89 7.22
N THR A 44 -20.17 17.85 7.71
CA THR A 44 -19.56 18.95 8.48
C THR A 44 -18.82 19.97 7.61
N GLY A 45 -18.88 19.80 6.28
CA GLY A 45 -18.24 20.69 5.30
C GLY A 45 -16.75 20.42 5.09
N ALA A 46 -16.24 19.25 5.50
CA ALA A 46 -14.89 18.82 5.20
C ALA A 46 -14.83 18.16 3.81
N THR A 47 -13.80 18.50 3.03
CA THR A 47 -13.48 17.79 1.77
C THR A 47 -12.75 16.50 2.10
N ILE A 48 -13.18 15.39 1.52
CA ILE A 48 -12.61 14.07 1.77
C ILE A 48 -11.97 13.52 0.51
N ASP A 49 -10.77 12.97 0.62
CA ASP A 49 -10.19 12.10 -0.41
C ASP A 49 -9.60 10.82 0.21
N VAL A 50 -9.37 9.82 -0.63
CA VAL A 50 -8.76 8.54 -0.29
C VAL A 50 -7.60 8.30 -1.25
N ILE A 51 -6.46 7.90 -0.72
CA ILE A 51 -5.24 7.69 -1.51
C ILE A 51 -4.48 6.45 -1.06
N ALA A 52 -3.85 5.74 -1.99
CA ALA A 52 -2.82 4.75 -1.70
C ALA A 52 -1.45 5.43 -1.82
N LEU A 53 -0.63 5.36 -0.76
CA LEU A 53 0.67 6.03 -0.75
C LEU A 53 1.74 5.20 -0.05
N ALA A 54 2.99 5.54 -0.33
CA ALA A 54 4.14 5.09 0.43
C ALA A 54 4.99 6.32 0.77
N ALA A 55 5.10 6.65 2.06
CA ALA A 55 5.92 7.77 2.51
C ALA A 55 7.41 7.52 2.25
N VAL A 56 7.84 6.27 2.39
CA VAL A 56 9.15 5.77 1.97
C VAL A 56 8.92 4.50 1.18
N ARG A 57 9.35 4.49 -0.07
CA ARG A 57 9.23 3.36 -0.98
C ARG A 57 10.45 2.44 -0.83
N ALA A 58 10.23 1.23 -0.33
CA ALA A 58 11.28 0.23 -0.13
C ALA A 58 11.39 -0.78 -1.28
N THR A 59 10.57 -0.62 -2.33
CA THR A 59 10.46 -1.58 -3.42
C THR A 59 10.60 -0.94 -4.79
N ARG A 60 10.93 -1.75 -5.78
CA ARG A 60 10.86 -1.41 -7.21
C ARG A 60 9.93 -2.35 -7.95
N GLU A 61 9.38 -1.90 -9.06
CA GLU A 61 8.49 -2.71 -9.88
C GLU A 61 9.27 -3.77 -10.66
N ALA A 62 8.63 -4.92 -10.85
CA ALA A 62 9.17 -6.03 -11.60
C ALA A 62 8.04 -6.83 -12.26
N GLN A 63 8.43 -7.64 -13.25
CA GLN A 63 7.58 -8.69 -13.78
C GLN A 63 8.30 -10.01 -13.62
N VAL A 64 7.65 -10.97 -12.98
CA VAL A 64 8.19 -12.32 -12.80
C VAL A 64 7.43 -13.27 -13.72
N ARG A 65 8.15 -13.98 -14.58
CA ARG A 65 7.54 -15.01 -15.42
C ARG A 65 7.34 -16.28 -14.61
N ARG A 66 6.09 -16.76 -14.54
CA ARG A 66 5.73 -18.06 -13.95
C ARG A 66 5.03 -18.90 -15.01
N GLY A 67 5.79 -19.80 -15.64
CA GLY A 67 5.31 -20.56 -16.80
C GLY A 67 5.03 -19.64 -18.00
N MET A 68 3.76 -19.57 -18.42
CA MET A 68 3.31 -18.69 -19.50
C MET A 68 2.79 -17.32 -19.01
N GLU A 69 2.66 -17.13 -17.70
CA GLU A 69 2.10 -15.92 -17.11
C GLU A 69 3.21 -14.94 -16.69
N LEU A 70 2.93 -13.64 -16.85
CA LEU A 70 3.76 -12.55 -16.33
C LEU A 70 3.05 -11.96 -15.11
N LEU A 71 3.64 -12.17 -13.93
CA LEU A 71 3.06 -11.72 -12.67
C LEU A 71 3.56 -10.31 -12.30
N PRO A 72 2.66 -9.35 -12.03
CA PRO A 72 3.03 -7.99 -11.60
C PRO A 72 3.62 -8.05 -10.19
N SER A 73 4.94 -8.00 -10.10
CA SER A 73 5.69 -8.28 -8.88
C SER A 73 6.43 -7.04 -8.39
N ILE A 74 6.88 -7.07 -7.14
CA ILE A 74 7.77 -6.06 -6.58
C ILE A 74 9.09 -6.71 -6.19
N ILE A 75 10.16 -5.94 -6.18
CA ILE A 75 11.46 -6.38 -5.64
C ILE A 75 11.81 -5.49 -4.46
N GLY A 76 12.25 -6.12 -3.36
CA GLY A 76 12.76 -5.47 -2.16
C GLY A 76 13.56 -6.47 -1.33
N VAL A 77 14.10 -6.02 -0.19
CA VAL A 77 14.87 -6.87 0.73
C VAL A 77 13.95 -7.27 1.90
N PRO A 78 13.48 -8.54 1.99
CA PRO A 78 12.69 -8.98 3.13
C PRO A 78 13.49 -8.87 4.42
N ALA A 79 12.84 -8.58 5.54
CA ALA A 79 13.49 -8.52 6.85
C ALA A 79 14.02 -9.91 7.26
N ALA A 80 15.12 -9.93 8.02
CA ALA A 80 15.70 -11.17 8.52
C ALA A 80 14.67 -11.98 9.31
N GLY A 81 14.56 -13.27 9.02
CA GLY A 81 13.60 -14.18 9.67
C GLY A 81 12.19 -14.19 9.07
N GLU A 82 11.88 -13.28 8.13
CA GLU A 82 10.70 -13.45 7.27
C GLU A 82 10.83 -14.76 6.50
N ARG A 83 9.70 -15.43 6.23
CA ARG A 83 9.69 -16.72 5.53
C ARG A 83 8.85 -16.63 4.27
N ALA A 84 9.25 -17.32 3.21
CA ALA A 84 8.42 -17.60 2.03
C ALA A 84 8.98 -18.83 1.30
N GLY A 85 8.10 -19.62 0.66
CA GLY A 85 8.54 -20.80 -0.11
C GLY A 85 9.34 -21.83 0.70
N GLY A 86 9.08 -21.96 2.01
CA GLY A 86 9.77 -22.89 2.90
C GLY A 86 11.12 -22.41 3.47
N SER A 87 11.65 -21.29 2.99
CA SER A 87 12.95 -20.74 3.44
C SER A 87 12.78 -19.44 4.23
N ALA A 88 13.78 -19.12 5.07
CA ALA A 88 13.86 -17.85 5.79
C ALA A 88 14.81 -16.89 5.06
N PHE A 89 14.49 -15.61 5.06
CA PHE A 89 15.33 -14.56 4.50
C PHE A 89 16.39 -14.09 5.49
N ASP A 90 17.54 -13.70 4.98
CA ASP A 90 18.72 -13.24 5.72
C ASP A 90 18.68 -11.75 6.09
N GLY A 91 17.75 -10.98 5.50
CA GLY A 91 17.71 -9.53 5.68
C GLY A 91 18.70 -8.76 4.81
N VAL A 92 19.29 -9.40 3.79
CA VAL A 92 20.31 -8.79 2.91
C VAL A 92 19.96 -9.02 1.44
N ALA A 93 19.56 -10.23 1.06
CA ALA A 93 19.25 -10.56 -0.33
C ALA A 93 17.94 -9.91 -0.80
N GLU A 94 17.94 -9.38 -2.02
CA GLU A 94 16.71 -8.98 -2.71
C GLU A 94 15.86 -10.21 -3.06
N ALA A 95 14.54 -10.06 -2.96
CA ALA A 95 13.58 -11.06 -3.40
C ALA A 95 12.50 -10.41 -4.28
N ALA A 96 12.11 -11.12 -5.34
CA ALA A 96 10.91 -10.79 -6.10
C ALA A 96 9.68 -11.36 -5.39
N LEU A 97 8.72 -10.51 -5.07
CA LEU A 97 7.55 -10.83 -4.29
C LEU A 97 6.29 -10.57 -5.13
N PHE A 98 5.43 -11.58 -5.18
CA PHE A 98 4.08 -11.46 -5.71
C PHE A 98 3.09 -11.66 -4.55
N PRO A 99 2.54 -10.57 -3.98
CA PRO A 99 1.65 -10.65 -2.82
C PRO A 99 0.24 -11.16 -3.17
N GLY A 100 -0.08 -11.30 -4.46
CA GLY A 100 -1.42 -11.54 -4.98
C GLY A 100 -2.03 -10.27 -5.60
N ASP A 101 -3.10 -10.43 -6.37
CA ASP A 101 -3.86 -9.34 -6.95
C ASP A 101 -5.08 -9.01 -6.10
N LEU A 102 -5.22 -7.75 -5.73
CA LEU A 102 -6.42 -7.28 -5.05
C LEU A 102 -7.63 -7.47 -5.95
N PRO A 103 -8.82 -7.79 -5.39
CA PRO A 103 -10.02 -7.97 -6.19
C PRO A 103 -10.35 -6.69 -6.94
N THR A 104 -10.82 -6.83 -8.18
CA THR A 104 -11.26 -5.71 -9.02
C THR A 104 -12.53 -5.05 -8.46
N ASP A 105 -13.35 -5.81 -7.76
CA ASP A 105 -14.55 -5.35 -7.07
C ASP A 105 -14.28 -5.32 -5.56
N ALA A 106 -14.23 -4.11 -4.99
CA ALA A 106 -13.98 -3.92 -3.56
C ALA A 106 -15.10 -4.51 -2.70
N ASP A 107 -16.36 -4.51 -3.17
CA ASP A 107 -17.48 -5.02 -2.39
C ASP A 107 -17.37 -6.53 -2.14
N ALA A 108 -16.64 -7.27 -2.98
CA ALA A 108 -16.39 -8.69 -2.79
C ALA A 108 -15.72 -9.01 -1.45
N LEU A 109 -14.94 -8.09 -0.87
CA LEU A 109 -14.33 -8.29 0.45
C LEU A 109 -15.28 -8.06 1.63
N PHE A 110 -16.46 -7.49 1.38
CA PHE A 110 -17.42 -7.12 2.43
C PHE A 110 -18.73 -7.92 2.36
N ARG A 111 -18.89 -8.81 1.37
CA ARG A 111 -20.05 -9.72 1.29
C ARG A 111 -19.89 -10.86 2.30
N GLN A 112 -21.01 -11.30 2.86
CA GLN A 112 -21.04 -12.39 3.85
C GLN A 112 -21.09 -13.79 3.20
N ASP A 113 -21.24 -13.88 1.87
CA ASP A 113 -21.42 -15.13 1.11
C ASP A 113 -20.15 -15.62 0.39
N THR A 114 -19.21 -14.73 0.11
CA THR A 114 -17.88 -15.06 -0.39
C THR A 114 -17.14 -15.81 0.70
N ALA A 115 -16.53 -16.97 0.38
CA ALA A 115 -15.66 -17.70 1.28
C ALA A 115 -14.75 -16.69 2.00
N ASN A 116 -14.96 -16.52 3.32
CA ASN A 116 -14.38 -15.43 4.11
C ASN A 116 -12.92 -15.23 3.71
N PHE A 117 -12.62 -14.06 3.14
CA PHE A 117 -11.27 -13.62 2.80
C PHE A 117 -10.29 -14.11 3.87
N ARG A 118 -9.37 -14.99 3.48
CA ARG A 118 -8.37 -15.58 4.36
C ARG A 118 -7.18 -14.65 4.38
N GLY A 119 -7.37 -13.48 4.99
CA GLY A 119 -6.29 -12.53 5.21
C GLY A 119 -5.44 -12.92 6.41
N LEU A 120 -5.22 -11.96 7.30
CA LEU A 120 -4.51 -12.14 8.58
C LEU A 120 -5.23 -13.08 9.58
N THR A 121 -6.46 -13.49 9.27
CA THR A 121 -7.25 -14.45 10.06
C THR A 121 -6.95 -15.91 9.70
N ALA A 122 -6.14 -16.16 8.67
CA ALA A 122 -5.66 -17.49 8.32
C ALA A 122 -4.81 -18.08 9.47
N GLY A 123 -5.00 -19.37 9.76
CA GLY A 123 -4.29 -20.06 10.84
C GLY A 123 -2.77 -20.14 10.59
N THR A 124 -2.35 -20.15 9.33
CA THR A 124 -0.95 -20.03 8.93
C THR A 124 -0.78 -18.99 7.82
N PRO A 125 0.39 -18.34 7.70
CA PRO A 125 0.69 -17.42 6.59
C PRO A 125 0.70 -18.06 5.19
N GLU A 126 0.65 -19.39 5.11
CA GLU A 126 0.60 -20.17 3.86
C GLU A 126 -0.84 -20.36 3.38
N ASP A 127 -1.81 -20.26 4.28
CA ASP A 127 -3.25 -20.38 3.99
C ASP A 127 -3.90 -19.01 3.65
N ALA A 128 -3.11 -17.94 3.64
CA ALA A 128 -3.60 -16.59 3.40
C ALA A 128 -3.69 -16.27 1.90
N ASP A 129 -4.79 -15.63 1.49
CA ASP A 129 -5.03 -15.18 0.11
C ASP A 129 -4.01 -14.12 -0.33
N PHE A 130 -3.46 -13.38 0.64
CA PHE A 130 -2.43 -12.36 0.43
C PHE A 130 -1.32 -12.48 1.46
N ARG A 131 -0.07 -12.41 1.00
CA ARG A 131 1.11 -12.46 1.87
C ARG A 131 2.01 -11.26 1.66
N PHE A 132 2.05 -10.40 2.67
CA PHE A 132 2.94 -9.24 2.69
C PHE A 132 4.11 -9.52 3.63
N LEU A 133 5.31 -9.65 3.07
CA LEU A 133 6.52 -9.73 3.89
C LEU A 133 6.86 -8.35 4.45
N ARG A 134 7.49 -8.34 5.62
CA ARG A 134 8.14 -7.12 6.13
C ARG A 134 9.40 -6.88 5.31
N LEU A 135 9.55 -5.67 4.80
CA LEU A 135 10.70 -5.28 4.00
C LEU A 135 11.60 -4.34 4.80
N ARG A 136 12.90 -4.39 4.52
CA ARG A 136 13.87 -3.41 5.03
C ARG A 136 13.70 -2.08 4.30
N PRO A 137 14.06 -0.95 4.93
CA PRO A 137 14.13 0.33 4.25
C PRO A 137 15.02 0.28 2.99
N PRO A 138 14.78 1.15 1.99
CA PRO A 138 15.62 1.19 0.80
C PRO A 138 17.05 1.60 1.16
N SER A 139 18.03 1.11 0.41
CA SER A 139 19.37 1.69 0.43
C SER A 139 19.29 3.06 -0.23
N LEU A 140 19.69 4.10 0.50
CA LEU A 140 19.66 5.48 0.02
C LEU A 140 21.01 5.86 -0.55
N GLU A 141 21.01 6.38 -1.77
CA GLU A 141 22.15 7.11 -2.32
C GLU A 141 22.11 8.53 -1.75
N VAL A 142 23.25 9.00 -1.25
CA VAL A 142 23.39 10.38 -0.76
C VAL A 142 23.70 11.26 -1.95
N GLY A 143 22.85 12.26 -2.20
CA GLY A 143 23.07 13.22 -3.27
C GLY A 143 24.22 14.19 -2.99
N ASP A 144 24.56 15.01 -3.99
CA ASP A 144 25.63 16.01 -3.90
C ASP A 144 25.41 17.06 -2.79
N ASP A 145 24.16 17.27 -2.37
CA ASP A 145 23.75 18.17 -1.29
C ASP A 145 23.87 17.56 0.12
N GLY A 146 24.33 16.31 0.21
CA GLY A 146 24.54 15.58 1.46
C GLY A 146 23.26 15.06 2.12
N ALA A 147 22.08 15.25 1.50
CA ALA A 147 20.81 14.75 2.02
C ALA A 147 20.32 13.56 1.17
N PRO A 148 19.96 12.42 1.79
CA PRO A 148 19.40 11.31 1.04
C PRO A 148 17.97 11.64 0.59
N ALA A 149 17.70 11.52 -0.72
CA ALA A 149 16.35 11.66 -1.25
C ALA A 149 15.53 10.40 -0.99
N LEU A 150 14.45 10.52 -0.21
CA LEU A 150 13.56 9.39 0.06
C LEU A 150 12.61 9.14 -1.12
N PRO A 151 12.67 7.98 -1.78
CA PRO A 151 11.70 7.62 -2.80
C PRO A 151 10.33 7.46 -2.14
N HIS A 152 9.27 7.88 -2.83
CA HIS A 152 7.90 7.83 -2.31
C HIS A 152 6.90 7.49 -3.42
N ILE A 153 5.66 7.21 -3.03
CA ILE A 153 4.53 7.00 -3.93
C ILE A 153 3.41 7.95 -3.52
N ARG A 154 2.98 8.82 -4.45
CA ARG A 154 1.82 9.73 -4.33
C ARG A 154 1.84 10.68 -3.11
N LEU A 155 3.01 10.91 -2.49
CA LEU A 155 3.16 11.85 -1.37
C LEU A 155 2.95 13.30 -1.82
N ASP A 156 3.42 13.63 -3.01
CA ASP A 156 3.14 14.85 -3.76
C ASP A 156 1.62 15.12 -3.90
N ARG A 157 0.83 14.13 -4.33
CA ARG A 157 -0.64 14.24 -4.40
C ARG A 157 -1.26 14.47 -3.02
N ALA A 158 -0.75 13.80 -1.99
CA ALA A 158 -1.22 14.00 -0.61
C ALA A 158 -0.95 15.44 -0.12
N LEU A 159 0.25 15.97 -0.38
CA LEU A 159 0.61 17.35 -0.04
C LEU A 159 -0.25 18.35 -0.82
N GLN A 160 -0.43 18.15 -2.11
CA GLN A 160 -1.28 19.02 -2.94
C GLN A 160 -2.72 19.07 -2.41
N PHE A 161 -3.30 17.94 -2.01
CA PHE A 161 -4.64 17.90 -1.44
C PHE A 161 -4.71 18.62 -0.08
N LEU A 162 -3.77 18.34 0.82
CA LEU A 162 -3.82 18.83 2.20
C LEU A 162 -3.52 20.33 2.30
N ILE A 163 -2.47 20.79 1.60
CA ILE A 163 -1.89 22.13 1.78
C ILE A 163 -1.69 22.91 0.48
N GLY A 164 -1.95 22.34 -0.69
CA GLY A 164 -1.66 22.98 -1.97
C GLY A 164 -2.40 24.30 -2.21
N ASP A 165 -3.56 24.49 -1.59
CA ASP A 165 -4.33 25.74 -1.62
C ASP A 165 -3.70 26.89 -0.82
N ARG A 166 -2.79 26.58 0.11
CA ARG A 166 -2.11 27.55 0.99
C ARG A 166 -0.74 27.96 0.46
N LEU A 167 -0.27 27.33 -0.62
CA LEU A 167 1.06 27.53 -1.20
C LEU A 167 1.02 28.26 -2.56
N GLY A 168 -0.16 28.68 -3.02
CA GLY A 168 -0.37 29.42 -4.27
C GLY A 168 -0.57 30.91 -4.08
#